data_AF-A0A932JH96-F1
#
_entry.id   AF-A0A932JH96-F1
#
_cell.length_a   1.000
_cell.length_b   1.000
_cell.length_c   1.000
_cell.angle_alpha   90.00
_cell.angle_beta   90.00
_cell.angle_gamma   90.00
#
_symmetry.space_group_name_H-M   'P 1'
#
loop_
_entity.id
_entity.type
_entity.pdbx_description
1 polymer ?
#
loop_
_entity_poly.entity_id
_entity_poly.type
_entity_poly.pdbx_seq_one_letter_code
_entity_poly.pdbx_strand_id
1 'polypeptide(L)'
;MNLLRNYLGVFQRTALLSLCIALSFSLQSCPSVLNALNNLQRLQFKLENVSNFRVAGIQIDNKSKLSDFSISDGLSLSRAVATNRFPATFTINVAAINPNDGKGTAPQRTATLSSLDFQLIIDDLPTIKGDISQPLDIPGNGQTTMVPVTVSMDLYEYFGNKGYDGLVNLALVLGGAKGSTSHIKLDARPTVSTAIGNIAYPGRIIIVDKQFSN
;
A
#
# COMPACT_ATOMS: atom_id res chain seq x y z
N MET A 1 5.55 -33.16 -66.12
CA MET A 1 4.66 -32.62 -65.06
C MET A 1 5.18 -32.82 -63.62
N ASN A 2 6.46 -33.17 -63.40
CA ASN A 2 7.03 -33.35 -62.05
C ASN A 2 7.96 -32.21 -61.58
N LEU A 3 8.49 -31.40 -62.51
CA LEU A 3 9.39 -30.30 -62.18
C LEU A 3 8.65 -29.09 -61.58
N LEU A 4 7.51 -28.67 -62.16
CA LEU A 4 6.70 -27.54 -61.67
C LEU A 4 6.16 -27.76 -60.25
N ARG A 5 5.88 -29.01 -59.85
CA ARG A 5 5.35 -29.36 -58.53
C ARG A 5 6.42 -29.25 -57.42
N ASN A 6 7.70 -29.45 -57.77
CA ASN A 6 8.82 -29.27 -56.84
C ASN A 6 9.14 -27.79 -56.59
N TYR A 7 9.08 -26.93 -57.62
CA TYR A 7 9.34 -25.50 -57.46
C TYR A 7 8.29 -24.80 -56.59
N LEU A 8 7.01 -25.19 -56.71
CA LEU A 8 5.93 -24.64 -55.89
C LEU A 8 6.10 -25.00 -54.40
N GLY A 9 6.49 -26.25 -54.11
CA GLY A 9 6.75 -26.71 -52.73
C GLY A 9 7.99 -26.09 -52.09
N VAL A 10 9.04 -25.80 -52.88
CA VAL A 10 10.24 -25.08 -52.39
C VAL A 10 9.89 -23.62 -52.08
N PHE A 11 9.15 -22.94 -52.95
CA PHE A 11 8.76 -21.54 -52.75
C PHE A 11 7.83 -21.35 -51.53
N GLN A 12 6.91 -22.30 -51.30
CA GLN A 12 6.01 -22.29 -50.15
C GLN A 12 6.76 -22.54 -48.83
N ARG A 13 7.79 -23.40 -48.85
CA ARG A 13 8.67 -23.66 -47.70
C ARG A 13 9.57 -22.46 -47.39
N THR A 14 10.14 -21.80 -48.40
CA THR A 14 10.96 -20.62 -48.20
C THR A 14 10.14 -19.44 -47.68
N ALA A 15 8.91 -19.23 -48.18
CA ALA A 15 8.02 -18.19 -47.69
C ALA A 15 7.57 -18.41 -46.23
N LEU A 16 7.31 -19.66 -45.82
CA LEU A 16 7.00 -20.00 -44.42
C LEU A 16 8.19 -19.72 -43.50
N LEU A 17 9.41 -20.10 -43.93
CA LEU A 17 10.65 -19.84 -43.19
C LEU A 17 10.91 -18.34 -43.02
N SER A 18 10.72 -17.54 -44.07
CA SER A 18 10.86 -16.08 -44.01
C SER A 18 9.85 -15.43 -43.04
N LEU A 19 8.60 -15.92 -43.02
CA LEU A 19 7.57 -15.44 -42.11
C LEU A 19 7.85 -15.82 -40.64
N CYS A 20 8.33 -17.04 -40.38
CA CYS A 20 8.74 -17.47 -39.04
C CYS A 20 9.94 -16.66 -38.52
N ILE A 21 10.92 -16.34 -39.38
CA ILE A 21 12.07 -15.50 -39.01
C ILE A 21 11.62 -14.07 -38.69
N ALA A 22 10.74 -13.48 -39.50
CA ALA A 22 10.19 -12.15 -39.25
C ALA A 22 9.39 -12.08 -37.92
N LEU A 23 8.62 -13.12 -37.61
CA LEU A 23 7.86 -13.22 -36.35
C LEU A 23 8.77 -13.40 -35.12
N SER A 24 9.93 -14.05 -35.31
CA SER A 24 10.93 -14.26 -34.25
C SER A 24 11.66 -12.95 -33.86
N PHE A 25 11.79 -12.00 -34.79
CA PHE A 25 12.38 -10.68 -34.51
C PHE A 25 11.42 -9.74 -33.79
N SER A 26 10.09 -9.90 -33.95
CA SER A 26 9.11 -9.05 -33.25
C SER A 26 8.95 -9.33 -31.75
N LEU A 27 9.52 -10.42 -31.22
CA LEU A 27 9.46 -10.77 -29.79
C LEU A 27 10.65 -10.24 -28.97
N GLN A 28 11.65 -9.62 -29.61
CA GLN A 28 12.86 -9.12 -28.93
C GLN A 28 12.70 -7.71 -28.33
N SER A 29 11.52 -7.10 -28.44
CA SER A 29 11.25 -5.72 -28.02
C SER A 29 10.73 -5.56 -26.58
N CYS A 30 10.59 -6.64 -25.81
CA CYS A 30 10.19 -6.58 -24.39
C CYS A 30 11.29 -6.49 -23.30
N PRO A 31 12.62 -6.62 -23.54
CA PRO A 31 13.61 -6.54 -22.45
C PRO A 31 13.71 -5.15 -21.81
N SER A 32 13.55 -4.08 -22.58
CA SER A 32 13.73 -2.70 -22.10
C SER A 32 12.64 -2.27 -21.11
N VAL A 33 11.38 -2.70 -21.33
CA VAL A 33 10.25 -2.41 -20.43
C VAL A 33 10.39 -3.20 -19.12
N LEU A 34 10.77 -4.48 -19.20
CA LEU A 34 11.05 -5.31 -18.02
C LEU A 34 12.23 -4.78 -17.20
N ASN A 35 13.29 -4.30 -17.87
CA ASN A 35 14.44 -3.69 -17.20
C ASN A 35 14.12 -2.31 -16.61
N ALA A 36 13.28 -1.50 -17.25
CA ALA A 36 12.80 -0.24 -16.69
C ALA A 36 11.95 -0.45 -15.42
N LEU A 37 11.17 -1.54 -15.35
CA LEU A 37 10.41 -1.93 -14.16
C LEU A 37 11.29 -2.46 -13.02
N ASN A 38 12.37 -3.18 -13.35
CA ASN A 38 13.35 -3.64 -12.37
C ASN A 38 14.30 -2.51 -11.89
N ASN A 39 14.53 -1.49 -12.73
CA ASN A 39 15.34 -0.31 -12.42
C ASN A 39 14.53 0.89 -11.90
N LEU A 40 13.20 0.78 -11.80
CA LEU A 40 12.41 1.75 -11.06
C LEU A 40 12.85 1.65 -9.60
N GLN A 41 13.71 2.59 -9.21
CA GLN A 41 14.09 2.77 -7.83
C GLN A 41 12.82 3.03 -7.02
N ARG A 42 12.39 1.98 -6.31
CA ARG A 42 11.12 1.94 -5.61
C ARG A 42 11.18 2.86 -4.40
N LEU A 43 10.10 3.57 -4.19
CA LEU A 43 9.87 4.33 -2.98
C LEU A 43 9.94 3.39 -1.78
N GLN A 44 10.55 3.88 -0.71
CA GLN A 44 10.71 3.16 0.53
C GLN A 44 9.65 3.63 1.51
N PHE A 45 8.88 2.72 2.09
CA PHE A 45 7.77 3.04 2.99
C PHE A 45 7.99 2.45 4.39
N LYS A 46 7.58 3.19 5.42
CA LYS A 46 7.59 2.75 6.83
C LYS A 46 6.41 3.36 7.57
N LEU A 47 5.80 2.64 8.50
CA LEU A 47 4.80 3.23 9.40
C LEU A 47 5.49 4.15 10.40
N GLU A 48 5.06 5.41 10.49
CA GLU A 48 5.65 6.36 11.42
C GLU A 48 4.84 6.43 12.71
N ASN A 49 3.56 6.76 12.62
CA ASN A 49 2.65 6.79 13.77
C ASN A 49 1.18 6.69 13.36
N VAL A 50 0.31 6.62 14.36
CA VAL A 50 -1.14 6.82 14.24
C VAL A 50 -1.50 8.12 14.94
N SER A 51 -2.40 8.90 14.34
CA SER A 51 -2.88 10.16 14.91
C SER A 51 -4.37 10.37 14.71
N ASN A 52 -4.93 11.32 15.45
CA ASN A 52 -6.35 11.70 15.40
C ASN A 52 -7.28 10.52 15.70
N PHE A 53 -6.89 9.65 16.62
CA PHE A 53 -7.66 8.45 16.90
C PHE A 53 -8.92 8.80 17.69
N ARG A 54 -10.06 8.43 17.12
CA ARG A 54 -11.36 8.53 17.75
C ARG A 54 -12.06 7.18 17.75
N VAL A 55 -12.74 6.86 18.85
CA VAL A 55 -13.58 5.67 18.96
C VAL A 55 -14.89 6.04 19.63
N ALA A 56 -16.02 5.61 19.04
CA ALA A 56 -17.36 6.04 19.45
C ALA A 56 -17.49 7.57 19.60
N GLY A 57 -16.78 8.33 18.75
CA GLY A 57 -16.75 9.81 18.78
C GLY A 57 -15.79 10.43 19.80
N ILE A 58 -15.21 9.64 20.70
CA ILE A 58 -14.29 10.09 21.75
C ILE A 58 -12.87 10.10 21.22
N GLN A 59 -12.17 11.22 21.39
CA GLN A 59 -10.75 11.31 21.06
C GLN A 59 -9.91 10.65 22.15
N ILE A 60 -8.97 9.78 21.77
CA ILE A 60 -8.21 8.96 22.72
C ILE A 60 -6.70 9.18 22.70
N ASP A 61 -6.18 10.10 21.88
CA ASP A 61 -4.72 10.33 21.75
C ASP A 61 -4.03 10.67 23.10
N ASN A 62 -4.79 11.18 24.08
CA ASN A 62 -4.32 11.51 25.42
C ASN A 62 -4.73 10.51 26.52
N LYS A 63 -5.32 9.36 26.15
CA LYS A 63 -5.82 8.34 27.09
C LYS A 63 -4.88 7.14 27.09
N SER A 64 -4.47 6.68 28.27
CA SER A 64 -3.52 5.57 28.43
C SER A 64 -4.15 4.31 29.05
N LYS A 65 -5.27 4.46 29.77
CA LYS A 65 -5.96 3.40 30.51
C LYS A 65 -7.45 3.72 30.63
N LEU A 66 -8.25 2.71 30.98
CA LEU A 66 -9.71 2.84 31.14
C LEU A 66 -10.12 3.93 32.15
N SER A 67 -9.33 4.14 33.21
CA SER A 67 -9.64 5.17 34.22
C SER A 67 -9.40 6.60 33.74
N ASP A 68 -8.80 6.81 32.57
CA ASP A 68 -8.59 8.14 31.99
C ASP A 68 -9.84 8.65 31.28
N PHE A 69 -10.83 7.77 31.03
CA PHE A 69 -12.10 8.12 30.41
C PHE A 69 -13.04 8.77 31.43
N SER A 70 -13.78 9.79 30.98
CA SER A 70 -14.83 10.39 31.80
C SER A 70 -16.04 9.46 31.93
N ILE A 71 -16.95 9.76 32.85
CA ILE A 71 -18.21 9.01 33.01
C ILE A 71 -19.04 9.04 31.71
N SER A 72 -19.10 10.20 31.03
CA SER A 72 -19.80 10.33 29.75
C SER A 72 -19.13 9.54 28.62
N ASP A 73 -17.80 9.45 28.64
CA ASP A 73 -17.07 8.62 27.67
C ASP A 73 -17.38 7.15 27.91
N GLY A 74 -17.27 6.66 29.15
CA GLY A 74 -17.60 5.28 29.51
C GLY A 74 -19.04 4.89 29.15
N LEU A 75 -19.99 5.81 29.30
CA LEU A 75 -21.37 5.59 28.88
C LEU A 75 -21.53 5.51 27.35
N SER A 76 -20.75 6.28 26.59
CA SER A 76 -20.77 6.24 25.13
C SER A 76 -20.10 4.97 24.60
N LEU A 77 -18.96 4.58 25.17
CA LEU A 77 -18.25 3.34 24.86
C LEU A 77 -19.11 2.11 25.18
N SER A 78 -19.74 2.07 26.36
CA SER A 78 -20.60 0.95 26.76
C SER A 78 -21.82 0.80 25.87
N ARG A 79 -22.48 1.90 25.50
CA ARG A 79 -23.58 1.89 24.52
C ARG A 79 -23.14 1.41 23.15
N ALA A 80 -21.97 1.86 22.69
CA ALA A 80 -21.41 1.43 21.42
C ALA A 80 -21.25 -0.10 21.43
N VAL A 81 -20.52 -0.66 22.40
CA VAL A 81 -20.31 -2.10 22.51
C VAL A 81 -21.64 -2.87 22.70
N ALA A 82 -22.57 -2.37 23.53
CA ALA A 82 -23.87 -3.00 23.76
C ALA A 82 -24.77 -3.02 22.52
N THR A 83 -24.56 -2.10 21.57
CA THR A 83 -25.26 -2.07 20.28
C THR A 83 -24.49 -2.79 19.18
N ASN A 84 -23.44 -3.54 19.55
CA ASN A 84 -22.56 -4.26 18.62
C ASN A 84 -21.91 -3.33 17.58
N ARG A 85 -21.57 -2.10 17.99
CA ARG A 85 -20.92 -1.10 17.14
C ARG A 85 -19.77 -0.44 17.88
N PHE A 86 -18.59 -0.39 17.31
CA PHE A 86 -17.45 0.29 17.90
C PHE A 86 -16.69 1.08 16.82
N PRO A 87 -17.33 2.13 16.26
CA PRO A 87 -16.77 2.88 15.15
C PRO A 87 -15.49 3.61 15.56
N ALA A 88 -14.43 3.42 14.79
CA ALA A 88 -13.13 4.06 14.97
C ALA A 88 -12.71 4.80 13.71
N THR A 89 -12.12 5.98 13.90
CA THR A 89 -11.53 6.79 12.83
C THR A 89 -10.15 7.26 13.26
N PHE A 90 -9.16 7.14 12.38
CA PHE A 90 -7.78 7.56 12.67
C PHE A 90 -6.99 7.76 11.38
N THR A 91 -5.82 8.38 11.49
CA THR A 91 -4.87 8.54 10.39
C THR A 91 -3.62 7.73 10.67
N ILE A 92 -3.25 6.82 9.76
CA ILE A 92 -1.96 6.16 9.75
C ILE A 92 -1.02 7.02 8.92
N ASN A 93 0.05 7.54 9.51
CA ASN A 93 1.04 8.34 8.79
C ASN A 93 2.18 7.44 8.33
N VAL A 94 2.30 7.27 7.02
CA VAL A 94 3.33 6.44 6.37
C VAL A 94 4.48 7.35 5.93
N ALA A 95 5.68 7.10 6.45
CA ALA A 95 6.90 7.74 5.98
C ALA A 95 7.30 7.15 4.62
N ALA A 96 7.48 8.00 3.62
CA ALA A 96 7.93 7.62 2.29
C ALA A 96 9.24 8.33 1.93
N ILE A 97 10.22 7.59 1.40
CA ILE A 97 11.50 8.12 0.91
C ILE A 97 11.67 7.73 -0.56
N ASN A 98 12.10 8.70 -1.37
CA ASN A 98 12.47 8.47 -2.76
C ASN A 98 14.00 8.35 -2.88
N PRO A 99 14.54 7.15 -3.19
CA PRO A 99 15.97 6.93 -3.29
C PRO A 99 16.62 7.52 -4.55
N ASN A 100 15.83 8.06 -5.49
CA ASN A 100 16.34 8.80 -6.66
C ASN A 100 16.83 10.21 -6.24
N ASP A 101 17.82 10.29 -5.36
CA ASP A 101 18.33 11.53 -4.76
C ASP A 101 19.58 12.12 -5.42
N GLY A 102 20.00 11.52 -6.53
CA GLY A 102 21.20 11.93 -7.27
C GLY A 102 22.53 11.48 -6.63
N LYS A 103 22.52 10.80 -5.48
CA LYS A 103 23.73 10.23 -4.85
C LYS A 103 24.06 8.81 -5.34
N GLY A 104 23.13 8.17 -6.05
CA GLY A 104 23.30 6.86 -6.67
C GLY A 104 23.57 6.93 -8.18
N THR A 105 23.28 5.83 -8.89
CA THR A 105 23.40 5.74 -10.35
C THR A 105 22.24 6.39 -11.11
N ALA A 106 21.15 6.74 -10.40
CA ALA A 106 19.97 7.38 -10.97
C ALA A 106 20.00 8.90 -10.72
N PRO A 107 19.60 9.72 -11.71
CA PRO A 107 19.51 11.16 -11.53
C PRO A 107 18.39 11.51 -10.55
N GLN A 108 18.54 12.65 -9.88
CA GLN A 108 17.53 13.20 -8.99
C GLN A 108 16.19 13.39 -9.71
N ARG A 109 15.13 12.77 -9.19
CA ARG A 109 13.76 12.89 -9.76
C ARG A 109 12.70 12.76 -8.68
N THR A 110 11.70 13.63 -8.73
CA THR A 110 10.47 13.48 -7.95
C THR A 110 9.62 12.34 -8.51
N ALA A 111 9.00 11.57 -7.62
CA ALA A 111 8.01 10.57 -7.97
C ALA A 111 6.67 10.96 -7.36
N THR A 112 5.59 10.88 -8.15
CA THR A 112 4.24 11.12 -7.64
C THR A 112 3.61 9.79 -7.28
N LEU A 113 3.28 9.57 -6.00
CA LEU A 113 2.49 8.44 -5.54
C LEU A 113 1.02 8.75 -5.85
N SER A 114 0.43 8.08 -6.83
CA SER A 114 -0.97 8.30 -7.25
C SER A 114 -1.97 7.37 -6.58
N SER A 115 -1.51 6.21 -6.11
CA SER A 115 -2.33 5.29 -5.32
C SER A 115 -1.43 4.47 -4.39
N LEU A 116 -2.00 4.09 -3.26
CA LEU A 116 -1.50 3.16 -2.27
C LEU A 116 -2.66 2.21 -1.91
N ASP A 117 -3.12 1.41 -2.86
CA ASP A 117 -4.13 0.35 -2.61
C ASP A 117 -3.65 -0.52 -1.45
N PHE A 118 -4.31 -0.44 -0.30
CA PHE A 118 -3.90 -1.12 0.92
C PHE A 118 -4.99 -2.01 1.50
N GLN A 119 -4.55 -3.07 2.18
CA GLN A 119 -5.33 -3.83 3.15
C GLN A 119 -4.72 -3.55 4.53
N LEU A 120 -5.54 -3.01 5.43
CA LEU A 120 -5.17 -2.83 6.82
C LEU A 120 -5.16 -4.19 7.51
N ILE A 121 -4.11 -4.44 8.29
CA ILE A 121 -3.97 -5.64 9.12
C ILE A 121 -3.69 -5.17 10.55
N ILE A 122 -4.49 -5.65 11.50
CA ILE A 122 -4.34 -5.37 12.93
C ILE A 122 -4.20 -6.70 13.65
N ASP A 123 -3.15 -6.88 14.45
CA ASP A 123 -2.85 -8.15 15.15
C ASP A 123 -2.91 -9.37 14.21
N ASP A 124 -2.31 -9.26 13.03
CA ASP A 124 -2.30 -10.28 11.95
C ASP A 124 -3.68 -10.62 11.36
N LEU A 125 -4.75 -9.93 11.75
CA LEU A 125 -6.07 -10.05 11.15
C LEU A 125 -6.27 -9.00 10.04
N PRO A 126 -6.53 -9.42 8.78
CA PRO A 126 -6.94 -8.49 7.72
C PRO A 126 -8.30 -7.85 8.03
N THR A 127 -8.38 -6.52 7.97
CA THR A 127 -9.59 -5.74 8.24
C THR A 127 -10.14 -5.08 6.98
N ILE A 128 -9.99 -3.76 6.83
CA ILE A 128 -10.51 -2.99 5.71
C ILE A 128 -9.51 -2.81 4.57
N LYS A 129 -10.02 -2.53 3.38
CA LYS A 129 -9.22 -2.07 2.23
C LYS A 129 -9.43 -0.58 1.99
N GLY A 130 -8.45 0.08 1.41
CA GLY A 130 -8.54 1.50 1.08
C GLY A 130 -7.43 1.96 0.13
N ASP A 131 -7.37 3.27 -0.06
CA ASP A 131 -6.35 3.96 -0.85
C ASP A 131 -6.05 5.32 -0.20
N ILE A 132 -4.99 6.00 -0.64
CA ILE A 132 -4.78 7.42 -0.34
C ILE A 132 -5.86 8.27 -1.01
N SER A 133 -6.25 9.36 -0.35
CA SER A 133 -7.33 10.23 -0.82
C SER A 133 -6.92 11.14 -2.00
N GLN A 134 -5.62 11.39 -2.15
CA GLN A 134 -5.07 12.26 -3.18
C GLN A 134 -3.63 11.87 -3.52
N PRO A 135 -3.19 12.09 -4.77
CA PRO A 135 -1.79 11.91 -5.15
C PRO A 135 -0.85 12.80 -4.32
N LEU A 136 0.37 12.30 -4.08
CA LEU A 136 1.40 13.03 -3.33
C LEU A 136 2.75 12.95 -4.02
N ASP A 137 3.43 14.09 -4.14
CA ASP A 137 4.80 14.14 -4.64
C ASP A 137 5.79 13.77 -3.55
N ILE A 138 6.71 12.87 -3.88
CA ILE A 138 7.80 12.41 -3.00
C ILE A 138 9.12 12.83 -3.65
N PRO A 139 9.71 13.95 -3.19
CA PRO A 139 10.93 14.49 -3.75
C PRO A 139 12.09 13.50 -3.64
N GLY A 140 12.85 13.35 -4.73
CA GLY A 140 14.12 12.65 -4.74
C GLY A 140 15.22 13.51 -4.14
N ASN A 141 15.15 13.85 -2.86
CA ASN A 141 16.17 14.64 -2.16
C ASN A 141 16.64 13.95 -0.86
N GLY A 142 16.22 12.70 -0.66
CA GLY A 142 16.48 11.91 0.55
C GLY A 142 15.65 12.30 1.78
N GLN A 143 14.75 13.29 1.67
CA GLN A 143 13.87 13.67 2.77
C GLN A 143 12.66 12.74 2.87
N THR A 144 12.18 12.56 4.11
CA THR A 144 10.96 11.82 4.39
C THR A 144 9.73 12.66 4.05
N THR A 145 8.84 12.11 3.25
CA THR A 145 7.50 12.66 2.99
C THR A 145 6.46 11.86 3.76
N MET A 146 5.56 12.53 4.49
CA MET A 146 4.48 11.87 5.22
C MET A 146 3.26 11.66 4.31
N VAL A 147 2.88 10.41 4.09
CA VAL A 147 1.68 10.00 3.35
C VAL A 147 0.57 9.69 4.35
N PRO A 148 -0.46 10.54 4.50
CA PRO A 148 -1.55 10.30 5.43
C PRO A 148 -2.57 9.31 4.84
N VAL A 149 -2.85 8.23 5.57
CA VAL A 149 -3.89 7.25 5.24
C VAL A 149 -5.01 7.36 6.25
N THR A 150 -6.14 7.91 5.83
CA THR A 150 -7.34 8.03 6.70
C THR A 150 -8.10 6.71 6.72
N VAL A 151 -8.36 6.21 7.92
CA VAL A 151 -9.08 4.97 8.19
C VAL A 151 -10.39 5.28 8.90
N SER A 152 -11.46 4.61 8.46
CA SER A 152 -12.75 4.56 9.14
C SER A 152 -13.23 3.11 9.12
N MET A 153 -13.48 2.53 10.29
CA MET A 153 -13.91 1.13 10.41
C MET A 153 -14.75 0.93 11.67
N ASP A 154 -15.52 -0.16 11.72
CA ASP A 154 -16.13 -0.62 12.96
C ASP A 154 -15.25 -1.70 13.59
N LEU A 155 -14.64 -1.41 14.75
CA LEU A 155 -13.79 -2.37 15.44
C LEU A 155 -14.58 -3.58 15.95
N TYR A 156 -15.89 -3.43 16.21
CA TYR A 156 -16.73 -4.55 16.66
C TYR A 156 -16.85 -5.62 15.58
N GLU A 157 -16.92 -5.22 14.31
CA GLU A 157 -17.06 -6.14 13.16
C GLU A 157 -15.93 -7.20 13.11
N TYR A 158 -14.72 -6.80 13.50
CA TYR A 158 -13.53 -7.67 13.44
C TYR A 158 -13.12 -8.22 14.81
N PHE A 159 -13.40 -7.49 15.90
CA PHE A 159 -12.86 -7.76 17.24
C PHE A 159 -13.92 -7.83 18.34
N GLY A 160 -15.21 -7.91 17.99
CA GLY A 160 -16.33 -7.93 18.94
C GLY A 160 -16.28 -9.07 19.96
N ASN A 161 -15.62 -10.18 19.62
CA ASN A 161 -15.38 -11.31 20.52
C ASN A 161 -14.51 -10.96 21.73
N LYS A 162 -13.80 -9.82 21.73
CA LYS A 162 -12.99 -9.34 22.86
C LYS A 162 -13.83 -8.70 23.98
N GLY A 163 -15.12 -8.45 23.76
CA GLY A 163 -15.98 -7.78 24.72
C GLY A 163 -15.60 -6.32 24.98
N TYR A 164 -16.22 -5.68 25.97
CA TYR A 164 -16.04 -4.26 26.27
C TYR A 164 -14.58 -3.90 26.59
N ASP A 165 -13.99 -4.52 27.62
CA ASP A 165 -12.62 -4.18 28.06
C ASP A 165 -11.60 -4.44 26.95
N GLY A 166 -11.75 -5.53 26.20
CA GLY A 166 -10.85 -5.89 25.13
C GLY A 166 -10.93 -4.95 23.93
N LEU A 167 -12.12 -4.46 23.58
CA LEU A 167 -12.29 -3.45 22.52
C LEU A 167 -11.72 -2.09 22.93
N VAL A 168 -11.98 -1.64 24.16
CA VAL A 168 -11.43 -0.37 24.67
C VAL A 168 -9.90 -0.45 24.75
N ASN A 169 -9.35 -1.56 25.24
CA ASN A 169 -7.90 -1.78 25.27
C ASN A 169 -7.29 -1.83 23.87
N LEU A 170 -7.95 -2.47 22.89
CA LEU A 170 -7.50 -2.46 21.51
C LEU A 170 -7.43 -1.02 20.97
N ALA A 171 -8.46 -0.20 21.20
CA ALA A 171 -8.44 1.20 20.79
C ALA A 171 -7.27 1.99 21.43
N LEU A 172 -7.03 1.78 22.73
CA LEU A 172 -5.90 2.40 23.45
C LEU A 172 -4.53 1.95 22.92
N VAL A 173 -4.38 0.68 22.55
CA VAL A 173 -3.13 0.14 21.97
C VAL A 173 -2.88 0.68 20.56
N LEU A 174 -3.94 0.93 19.78
CA LEU A 174 -3.81 1.45 18.41
C LEU A 174 -3.57 2.96 18.37
N GLY A 175 -4.20 3.74 19.25
CA GLY A 175 -4.16 5.20 19.17
C GLY A 175 -4.27 5.95 20.49
N GLY A 176 -4.14 5.27 21.63
CA GLY A 176 -4.03 5.93 22.93
C GLY A 176 -2.71 6.69 23.11
N ALA A 177 -2.51 7.31 24.27
CA ALA A 177 -1.27 8.00 24.63
C ALA A 177 -0.03 7.09 24.65
N LYS A 178 -0.23 5.78 24.77
CA LYS A 178 0.81 4.75 24.64
C LYS A 178 0.63 3.90 23.38
N GLY A 179 -0.13 4.41 22.41
CA GLY A 179 -0.44 3.72 21.17
C GLY A 179 0.84 3.39 20.39
N SER A 180 0.80 2.30 19.63
CA SER A 180 1.95 1.83 18.87
C SER A 180 1.53 1.30 17.51
N THR A 181 2.35 1.60 16.49
CA THR A 181 2.23 1.04 15.14
C THR A 181 2.66 -0.43 15.07
N SER A 182 3.21 -1.01 16.14
CA SER A 182 3.66 -2.41 16.17
C SER A 182 2.53 -3.44 15.96
N HIS A 183 1.28 -3.04 16.22
CA HIS A 183 0.09 -3.85 16.01
C HIS A 183 -0.52 -3.69 14.61
N ILE A 184 0.03 -2.79 13.79
CA ILE A 184 -0.52 -2.38 12.50
C ILE A 184 0.44 -2.78 11.39
N LYS A 185 -0.11 -3.33 10.31
CA LYS A 185 0.59 -3.51 9.03
C LYS A 185 -0.29 -3.02 7.90
N LEU A 186 0.34 -2.50 6.85
CA LEU A 186 -0.34 -2.24 5.59
C LEU A 186 0.21 -3.20 4.54
N ASP A 187 -0.65 -4.09 4.04
CA ASP A 187 -0.37 -4.84 2.82
C ASP A 187 -0.79 -3.95 1.64
N ALA A 188 0.18 -3.29 1.00
CA ALA A 188 -0.05 -2.21 0.07
C ALA A 188 0.52 -2.47 -1.33
N ARG A 189 -0.14 -1.94 -2.36
CA ARG A 189 0.33 -1.93 -3.74
C ARG A 189 0.47 -0.49 -4.22
N PRO A 190 1.66 0.11 -4.11
CA PRO A 190 1.89 1.48 -4.59
C PRO A 190 1.71 1.58 -6.10
N THR A 191 1.21 2.73 -6.55
CA THR A 191 1.19 3.15 -7.95
C THR A 191 1.86 4.51 -8.05
N VAL A 192 2.86 4.60 -8.93
CA VAL A 192 3.59 5.84 -9.19
C VAL A 192 3.24 6.39 -10.55
N SER A 193 2.99 7.69 -10.64
CA SER A 193 2.78 8.38 -11.90
C SER A 193 4.13 8.70 -12.55
N THR A 194 4.23 8.41 -13.84
CA THR A 194 5.41 8.71 -14.66
C THR A 194 4.99 9.42 -15.95
N ALA A 195 5.95 9.92 -16.71
CA ALA A 195 5.69 10.58 -17.99
C ALA A 195 4.97 9.68 -19.02
N ILE A 196 5.04 8.35 -18.87
CA ILE A 196 4.39 7.37 -19.75
C ILE A 196 3.08 6.81 -19.17
N GLY A 197 2.65 7.31 -18.01
CA GLY A 197 1.43 6.87 -17.31
C GLY A 197 1.68 6.33 -15.91
N ASN A 198 0.62 5.81 -15.30
CA ASN A 198 0.66 5.22 -13.95
C ASN A 198 1.23 3.81 -13.99
N ILE A 199 2.19 3.53 -13.11
CA ILE A 199 2.86 2.23 -13.00
C ILE A 199 2.61 1.69 -11.59
N ALA A 200 1.80 0.65 -11.50
CA ALA A 200 1.61 -0.10 -10.26
C ALA A 200 2.82 -1.00 -9.98
N TYR A 201 3.14 -1.19 -8.69
CA TYR A 201 4.21 -2.10 -8.31
C TYR A 201 3.86 -3.54 -8.72
N PRO A 202 4.86 -4.35 -9.11
CA PRO A 202 4.63 -5.70 -9.63
C PRO A 202 4.07 -6.66 -8.57
N GLY A 203 4.34 -6.38 -7.30
CA GLY A 203 3.80 -7.09 -6.15
C GLY A 203 3.33 -6.13 -5.06
N ARG A 204 2.67 -6.69 -4.05
CA ARG A 204 2.34 -5.95 -2.82
C ARG A 204 3.53 -5.96 -1.87
N ILE A 205 3.64 -4.92 -1.05
CA ILE A 205 4.65 -4.76 -0.01
C ILE A 205 3.97 -4.72 1.35
N ILE A 206 4.64 -5.27 2.37
CA ILE A 206 4.16 -5.17 3.76
C ILE A 206 4.88 -4.01 4.43
N ILE A 207 4.16 -2.94 4.73
CA ILE A 207 4.68 -1.75 5.41
C ILE A 207 4.51 -1.93 6.92
N VAL A 208 5.61 -1.84 7.66
CA VAL A 208 5.69 -1.95 9.13
C VAL A 208 6.47 -0.77 9.73
N ASP A 209 6.53 -0.70 11.06
CA ASP A 209 7.18 0.37 11.83
C ASP A 209 8.71 0.23 11.96
N LYS A 210 9.23 -1.01 11.96
CA LYS A 210 10.64 -1.32 12.25
C LYS A 210 11.61 -1.04 11.11
N GLN A 211 11.15 -1.12 9.85
CA GLN A 211 12.03 -1.04 8.69
C GLN A 211 11.32 -0.49 7.47
N PHE A 212 12.09 0.19 6.61
CA PHE A 212 11.61 0.59 5.30
C PHE A 212 11.44 -0.62 4.38
N SER A 213 10.31 -0.67 3.67
CA SER A 213 9.95 -1.74 2.72
C SER A 213 9.78 -1.15 1.32
N ASN A 214 10.19 -1.88 0.28
CA ASN A 214 10.22 -1.43 -1.12
C ASN A 214 9.80 -2.52 -2.12
#